data_AF-A0A256JEJ1-F1
#
_entry.id   AF-A0A256JEJ1-F1
#
_cell.length_a   1.000
_cell.length_b   1.000
_cell.length_c   1.000
_cell.angle_alpha   90.00
_cell.angle_beta   90.00
_cell.angle_gamma   90.00
#
_symmetry.space_group_name_H-M   'P 1'
#
loop_
_entity.id
_entity.type
_entity.pdbx_description
1 polymer ?
#
loop_
_entity_poly.entity_id
_entity_poly.type
_entity_poly.pdbx_seq_one_letter_code
_entity_poly.pdbx_strand_id
1 'polypeptide(L)'
;MGGTREQIEERILSLDGTDDHATDSELAERFGVTGRWIGQIRHQLFEAGEIEATSDFAPQSAKWQAGRDFLKENPKASTSQVASAVGVSHPTARKIRRDWEQRKEVDWEPWMEGESLFPYIGSKEKIAGWILWDVPAFNHLENPKRYTRLPDHDTFVEVFGGSATLLYNKPPSGTEVYNDLDDDFAHFFRTLRDHGEEIRYWLEGKPYERELYDEWEDKWYDDTGWYNSEDRPEDDVKRAAIFFYLRFPEFIPKNEGAGFRKPRGNRPNPGEYYEKRDRLEMFQRRFRRDPEYFESRFDYPFSPNTDGEIKIENSDYRDVLDEYDSEKTLFYLDPPYVDKEGYYDEGKGFDHDELIKRVTALDGEFILSYGEVLPDGLGNYRQEILEHPTSNKGRTERLFFSFPEEQEGGFEIPTTAGPADEW
;
A
#
# COMPACT_ATOMS: atom_id res chain seq x y z
N MET A 1 12.55 31.56 -16.71
CA MET A 1 12.58 30.44 -17.66
C MET A 1 12.05 29.24 -16.91
N GLY A 2 11.06 28.56 -17.45
CA GLY A 2 10.48 27.32 -16.92
C GLY A 2 9.55 26.85 -18.02
N GLY A 3 9.92 25.76 -18.71
CA GLY A 3 9.11 25.19 -19.79
C GLY A 3 7.85 24.50 -19.25
N THR A 4 6.98 24.02 -20.11
CA THR A 4 5.94 23.06 -19.68
C THR A 4 6.58 21.72 -19.32
N ARG A 5 5.82 20.82 -18.67
CA ARG A 5 6.32 19.50 -18.29
C ARG A 5 6.82 18.72 -19.52
N GLU A 6 6.07 18.76 -20.61
CA GLU A 6 6.40 18.08 -21.87
C GLU A 6 7.73 18.61 -22.44
N GLN A 7 7.97 19.92 -22.35
CA GLN A 7 9.24 20.51 -22.80
C GLN A 7 10.44 20.10 -21.95
N ILE A 8 10.24 19.78 -20.66
CA ILE A 8 11.30 19.30 -19.79
C ILE A 8 11.53 17.80 -20.03
N GLU A 9 10.46 17.02 -20.21
CA GLU A 9 10.50 15.61 -20.62
C GLU A 9 11.30 15.42 -21.92
N GLU A 10 10.94 16.14 -22.98
CA GLU A 10 11.67 16.09 -24.26
C GLU A 10 13.15 16.42 -24.10
N ARG A 11 13.48 17.39 -23.25
CA ARG A 11 14.88 17.78 -22.98
C ARG A 11 15.65 16.69 -22.24
N ILE A 12 15.02 15.99 -21.30
CA ILE A 12 15.61 14.85 -20.60
C ILE A 12 15.84 13.70 -21.58
N LEU A 13 14.85 13.38 -22.41
CA LEU A 13 14.96 12.31 -23.41
C LEU A 13 15.99 12.62 -24.51
N SER A 14 16.30 13.90 -24.73
CA SER A 14 17.33 14.33 -25.67
C SER A 14 18.76 14.34 -25.11
N LEU A 15 18.96 14.02 -23.84
CA LEU A 15 20.30 13.91 -23.24
C LEU A 15 21.06 12.78 -23.93
N ASP A 16 22.31 13.03 -24.32
CA ASP A 16 23.17 12.00 -24.88
C ASP A 16 23.90 11.23 -23.77
N GLY A 17 24.53 10.10 -24.10
CA GLY A 17 25.19 9.23 -23.11
C GLY A 17 26.32 9.87 -22.29
N THR A 18 26.71 11.13 -22.55
CA THR A 18 27.61 11.89 -21.68
C THR A 18 26.89 12.66 -20.57
N ASP A 19 25.61 12.98 -20.79
CA ASP A 19 24.71 13.66 -19.84
C ASP A 19 23.97 12.68 -18.90
N ASP A 20 24.08 11.36 -19.13
CA ASP A 20 23.49 10.30 -18.27
C ASP A 20 23.96 10.34 -16.81
N HIS A 21 25.10 10.99 -16.56
CA HIS A 21 25.69 11.20 -15.23
C HIS A 21 25.31 12.54 -14.58
N ALA A 22 24.43 13.34 -15.20
CA ALA A 22 24.00 14.60 -14.61
C ALA A 22 23.06 14.36 -13.42
N THR A 23 23.35 15.01 -12.30
CA THR A 23 22.48 15.03 -11.12
C THR A 23 21.22 15.87 -11.38
N ASP A 24 20.15 15.61 -10.62
CA ASP A 24 18.92 16.41 -10.72
C ASP A 24 19.14 17.90 -10.46
N SER A 25 20.17 18.25 -9.68
CA SER A 25 20.53 19.64 -9.39
C SER A 25 21.21 20.31 -10.60
N GLU A 26 22.09 19.60 -11.30
CA GLU A 26 22.76 20.11 -12.50
C GLU A 26 21.77 20.28 -13.65
N LEU A 27 20.88 19.31 -13.85
CA LEU A 27 19.81 19.41 -14.83
C LEU A 27 18.82 20.53 -14.47
N ALA A 28 18.49 20.70 -13.20
CA ALA A 28 17.63 21.79 -12.74
C ALA A 28 18.21 23.17 -13.03
N GLU A 29 19.51 23.35 -12.78
CA GLU A 29 20.23 24.58 -13.14
C GLU A 29 20.22 24.79 -14.66
N ARG A 30 20.56 23.75 -15.43
CA ARG A 30 20.57 23.79 -16.91
C ARG A 30 19.19 24.11 -17.49
N PHE A 31 18.13 23.62 -16.87
CA PHE A 31 16.78 23.71 -17.40
C PHE A 31 16.00 24.89 -16.83
N GLY A 32 16.52 25.55 -15.79
CA GLY A 32 15.89 26.68 -15.12
C GLY A 32 14.68 26.27 -14.27
N VAL A 33 14.70 25.07 -13.72
CA VAL A 33 13.60 24.49 -12.94
C VAL A 33 14.10 24.03 -11.57
N THR A 34 13.22 23.45 -10.74
CA THR A 34 13.64 22.91 -9.44
C THR A 34 14.19 21.49 -9.61
N GLY A 35 15.21 21.11 -8.82
CA GLY A 35 15.73 19.73 -8.79
C GLY A 35 14.66 18.70 -8.44
N ARG A 36 13.70 19.09 -7.61
CA ARG A 36 12.55 18.25 -7.30
C ARG A 36 11.69 17.93 -8.53
N TRP A 37 11.47 18.92 -9.39
CA TRP A 37 10.65 18.74 -10.59
C TRP A 37 11.39 17.89 -11.65
N ILE A 38 12.70 18.07 -11.79
CA ILE A 38 13.54 17.16 -12.60
C ILE A 38 13.44 15.74 -12.08
N GLY A 39 13.62 15.54 -10.76
CA GLY A 39 13.55 14.21 -10.16
C GLY A 39 12.20 13.53 -10.39
N GLN A 40 11.09 14.25 -10.28
CA GLN A 40 9.74 13.72 -10.58
C GLN A 40 9.61 13.28 -12.05
N ILE A 41 10.05 14.12 -12.99
CA ILE A 41 9.95 13.80 -14.42
C ILE A 41 10.84 12.61 -14.78
N ARG A 42 12.09 12.61 -14.34
CA ARG A 42 12.99 11.47 -14.59
C ARG A 42 12.46 10.18 -13.96
N HIS A 43 11.85 10.25 -12.77
CA HIS A 43 11.23 9.08 -12.15
C HIS A 43 10.12 8.48 -13.02
N GLN A 44 9.24 9.32 -13.56
CA GLN A 44 8.15 8.90 -14.45
C GLN A 44 8.67 8.32 -15.76
N LEU A 45 9.70 8.94 -16.37
CA LEU A 45 10.34 8.41 -17.57
C LEU A 45 11.02 7.06 -17.30
N PHE A 46 11.64 6.87 -16.12
CA PHE A 46 12.20 5.59 -15.72
C PHE A 46 11.12 4.52 -15.52
N GLU A 47 10.02 4.85 -14.84
CA GLU A 47 8.87 3.93 -14.68
C GLU A 47 8.25 3.55 -16.04
N ALA A 48 8.28 4.47 -17.01
CA ALA A 48 7.86 4.21 -18.39
C ALA A 48 8.89 3.45 -19.25
N GLY A 49 10.10 3.18 -18.72
CA GLY A 49 11.18 2.52 -19.46
C GLY A 49 11.86 3.39 -20.52
N GLU A 50 11.63 4.71 -20.49
CA GLU A 50 12.13 5.67 -21.47
C GLU A 50 13.57 6.14 -21.15
N ILE A 51 14.02 5.99 -19.90
CA ILE A 51 15.40 6.24 -19.46
C ILE A 51 15.88 5.13 -18.51
N GLU A 52 17.19 4.87 -18.49
CA GLU A 52 17.81 3.92 -17.57
C GLU A 52 18.19 4.55 -16.22
N ALA A 53 18.29 3.72 -15.18
CA ALA A 53 18.82 4.14 -13.89
C ALA A 53 20.36 4.27 -13.97
N THR A 54 20.88 5.41 -13.52
CA THR A 54 22.32 5.71 -13.43
C THR A 54 22.75 5.93 -11.98
N SER A 55 24.06 6.03 -11.73
CA SER A 55 24.58 6.36 -10.39
C SER A 55 24.04 7.68 -9.84
N ASP A 56 23.90 8.65 -10.74
CA ASP A 56 23.53 10.03 -10.43
C ASP A 56 22.02 10.25 -10.47
N PHE A 57 21.31 9.30 -11.09
CA PHE A 57 19.86 9.19 -11.07
C PHE A 57 19.43 7.72 -11.02
N ALA A 58 19.11 7.26 -9.82
CA ALA A 58 18.32 6.06 -9.66
C ALA A 58 17.27 6.34 -8.58
N PRO A 59 16.00 6.01 -8.84
CA PRO A 59 14.97 6.03 -7.81
C PRO A 59 15.44 5.32 -6.56
N GLN A 60 14.93 5.74 -5.40
CA GLN A 60 15.30 5.13 -4.14
C GLN A 60 15.01 3.62 -4.16
N SER A 61 13.90 3.19 -4.76
CA SER A 61 13.55 1.77 -4.96
C SER A 61 14.64 1.01 -5.74
N ALA A 62 15.10 1.53 -6.87
CA ALA A 62 16.15 0.92 -7.69
C ALA A 62 17.49 0.79 -6.93
N LYS A 63 17.86 1.82 -6.16
CA LYS A 63 19.06 1.79 -5.29
C LYS A 63 18.92 0.72 -4.19
N TRP A 64 17.73 0.58 -3.61
CA TRP A 64 17.48 -0.44 -2.60
C TRP A 64 17.55 -1.85 -3.20
N GLN A 65 16.97 -2.05 -4.38
CA GLN A 65 17.03 -3.32 -5.09
C GLN A 65 18.47 -3.73 -5.43
N ALA A 66 19.23 -2.86 -6.10
CA ALA A 66 20.62 -3.13 -6.43
C ALA A 66 21.48 -3.47 -5.19
N GLY A 67 21.19 -2.82 -4.05
CA GLY A 67 21.87 -3.12 -2.79
C GLY A 67 21.46 -4.45 -2.16
N ARG A 68 20.20 -4.87 -2.32
CA ARG A 68 19.74 -6.21 -1.91
C ARG A 68 20.37 -7.28 -2.78
N ASP A 69 20.38 -7.11 -4.10
CA ASP A 69 20.98 -8.06 -5.05
C ASP A 69 22.47 -8.24 -4.77
N PHE A 70 23.19 -7.13 -4.56
CA PHE A 70 24.59 -7.18 -4.14
C PHE A 70 24.80 -7.97 -2.83
N LEU A 71 23.89 -7.83 -1.86
CA LEU A 71 23.96 -8.55 -0.58
C LEU A 71 23.54 -10.03 -0.69
N LYS A 72 22.65 -10.38 -1.63
CA LYS A 72 22.34 -11.78 -1.97
C LYS A 72 23.62 -12.50 -2.43
N GLU A 73 24.39 -11.85 -3.31
CA GLU A 73 25.67 -12.38 -3.81
C GLU A 73 26.81 -12.27 -2.78
N ASN A 74 26.76 -11.25 -1.91
CA ASN A 74 27.80 -10.94 -0.93
C ASN A 74 27.25 -10.83 0.52
N PRO A 75 26.75 -11.92 1.13
CA PRO A 75 26.07 -11.90 2.45
C PRO A 75 26.89 -11.31 3.60
N LYS A 76 28.22 -11.26 3.47
CA LYS A 76 29.15 -10.78 4.50
C LYS A 76 29.69 -9.37 4.20
N ALA A 77 29.17 -8.69 3.19
CA ALA A 77 29.65 -7.37 2.82
C ALA A 77 29.42 -6.34 3.95
N SER A 78 30.46 -5.55 4.22
CA SER A 78 30.37 -4.42 5.14
C SER A 78 29.46 -3.32 4.58
N THR A 79 28.98 -2.43 5.45
CA THR A 79 28.17 -1.26 5.00
C THR A 79 28.94 -0.42 3.98
N SER A 80 30.25 -0.27 4.15
CA SER A 80 31.10 0.48 3.21
C SER A 80 31.16 -0.19 1.83
N GLN A 81 31.18 -1.52 1.77
CA GLN A 81 31.15 -2.26 0.51
C GLN A 81 29.79 -2.09 -0.20
N VAL A 82 28.68 -2.18 0.53
CA VAL A 82 27.33 -1.90 -0.01
C VAL A 82 27.23 -0.46 -0.52
N ALA A 83 27.71 0.52 0.25
CA ALA A 83 27.72 1.93 -0.14
C ALA A 83 28.47 2.15 -1.46
N SER A 84 29.65 1.52 -1.58
CA SER A 84 30.48 1.61 -2.78
C SER A 84 29.85 0.90 -3.98
N ALA A 85 29.23 -0.26 -3.79
CA ALA A 85 28.65 -1.05 -4.87
C ALA A 85 27.41 -0.38 -5.48
N VAL A 86 26.58 0.25 -4.65
CA VAL A 86 25.32 0.87 -5.06
C VAL A 86 25.47 2.37 -5.36
N GLY A 87 26.59 2.99 -4.98
CA GLY A 87 26.78 4.44 -5.13
C GLY A 87 25.92 5.26 -4.17
N VAL A 88 25.69 4.78 -2.94
CA VAL A 88 24.84 5.46 -1.94
C VAL A 88 25.62 5.90 -0.71
N SER A 89 25.07 6.85 0.04
CA SER A 89 25.66 7.28 1.30
C SER A 89 25.74 6.13 2.31
N HIS A 90 26.77 6.13 3.16
CA HIS A 90 26.96 5.10 4.19
C HIS A 90 25.72 4.91 5.10
N PRO A 91 24.96 5.96 5.51
CA PRO A 91 23.70 5.78 6.22
C PRO A 91 22.64 5.01 5.41
N THR A 92 22.54 5.26 4.11
CA THR A 92 21.59 4.57 3.21
C THR A 92 21.98 3.11 3.05
N ALA A 93 23.27 2.83 2.80
CA ALA A 93 23.79 1.47 2.74
C ALA A 93 23.57 0.69 4.05
N ARG A 94 23.64 1.38 5.21
CA ARG A 94 23.34 0.77 6.51
C ARG A 94 21.88 0.36 6.61
N LYS A 95 20.96 1.18 6.10
CA LYS A 95 19.52 0.87 6.07
C LYS A 95 19.24 -0.32 5.15
N ILE A 96 19.79 -0.31 3.93
CA ILE A 96 19.68 -1.41 2.97
C ILE A 96 20.19 -2.71 3.59
N ARG A 97 21.39 -2.70 4.21
CA ARG A 97 21.93 -3.91 4.84
C ARG A 97 21.09 -4.39 6.01
N ARG A 98 20.62 -3.48 6.87
CA ARG A 98 19.75 -3.85 8.00
C ARG A 98 18.45 -4.48 7.50
N ASP A 99 17.85 -3.88 6.47
CA ASP A 99 16.64 -4.37 5.84
C ASP A 99 16.84 -5.77 5.24
N TRP A 100 17.94 -5.98 4.51
CA TRP A 100 18.31 -7.29 3.99
C TRP A 100 18.58 -8.31 5.10
N GLU A 101 19.32 -7.96 6.16
CA GLU A 101 19.59 -8.86 7.29
C GLU A 101 18.30 -9.31 8.01
N GLN A 102 17.30 -8.42 8.08
CA GLN A 102 15.98 -8.69 8.67
C GLN A 102 15.11 -9.56 7.77
N ARG A 103 15.38 -9.56 6.46
CA ARG A 103 14.61 -10.27 5.44
C ARG A 103 15.31 -11.51 4.90
N LYS A 104 16.60 -11.74 5.16
CA LYS A 104 17.42 -12.79 4.52
C LYS A 104 16.87 -14.23 4.60
N GLU A 105 15.93 -14.50 5.50
CA GLU A 105 15.28 -15.81 5.67
C GLU A 105 14.03 -15.96 4.78
N VAL A 106 13.58 -14.87 4.15
CA VAL A 106 12.44 -14.80 3.24
C VAL A 106 12.83 -13.85 2.09
N ASP A 107 13.03 -14.37 0.89
CA ASP A 107 13.44 -13.52 -0.24
C ASP A 107 12.27 -12.65 -0.73
N TRP A 108 12.01 -11.56 -0.02
CA TRP A 108 10.97 -10.58 -0.36
C TRP A 108 11.35 -9.84 -1.63
N GLU A 109 10.85 -10.31 -2.77
CA GLU A 109 10.83 -9.55 -3.99
C GLU A 109 9.99 -8.27 -3.84
N PRO A 110 10.36 -7.16 -4.51
CA PRO A 110 9.65 -5.88 -4.40
C PRO A 110 8.15 -5.95 -4.65
N TRP A 111 7.69 -6.85 -5.51
CA TRP A 111 6.26 -7.03 -5.82
C TRP A 111 5.49 -7.76 -4.70
N MET A 112 6.19 -8.42 -3.76
CA MET A 112 5.61 -8.99 -2.54
C MET A 112 5.54 -7.95 -1.41
N GLU A 113 6.16 -6.77 -1.57
CA GLU A 113 5.94 -5.66 -0.66
C GLU A 113 4.54 -5.11 -0.90
N GLY A 114 3.72 -5.08 0.16
CA GLY A 114 2.43 -4.42 0.07
C GLY A 114 2.63 -2.93 -0.17
N GLU A 115 1.76 -2.34 -0.98
CA GLU A 115 1.64 -0.90 -1.07
C GLU A 115 0.37 -0.43 -0.38
N SER A 116 0.49 0.53 0.52
CA SER A 116 -0.65 1.25 1.10
C SER A 116 -0.86 2.59 0.40
N LEU A 117 -2.10 3.09 0.37
CA LEU A 117 -2.38 4.41 -0.22
C LEU A 117 -1.91 5.56 0.68
N PHE A 118 -2.00 5.38 1.99
CA PHE A 118 -1.56 6.33 2.98
C PHE A 118 -1.21 5.61 4.29
N PRO A 119 -0.42 6.23 5.18
CA PRO A 119 -0.12 5.65 6.48
C PRO A 119 -1.37 5.46 7.34
N TYR A 120 -1.55 4.27 7.90
CA TYR A 120 -2.68 3.94 8.78
C TYR A 120 -2.27 3.02 9.94
N ILE A 121 -2.84 3.25 11.12
CA ILE A 121 -2.57 2.41 12.30
C ILE A 121 -3.20 1.04 12.05
N GLY A 122 -2.38 -0.02 12.15
CA GLY A 122 -2.83 -1.39 11.86
C GLY A 122 -2.63 -1.81 10.40
N SER A 123 -2.20 -0.89 9.52
CA SER A 123 -1.93 -1.20 8.11
C SER A 123 -1.03 -2.42 7.94
N LYS A 124 -1.45 -3.30 7.03
CA LYS A 124 -0.81 -4.58 6.74
C LYS A 124 0.25 -4.46 5.64
N GLU A 125 0.65 -3.26 5.26
CA GLU A 125 1.59 -2.98 4.15
C GLU A 125 2.84 -3.87 4.20
N LYS A 126 3.46 -3.97 5.39
CA LYS A 126 4.70 -4.73 5.58
C LYS A 126 4.55 -6.25 5.51
N ILE A 127 3.32 -6.75 5.60
CA ILE A 127 3.02 -8.18 5.70
C ILE A 127 1.99 -8.65 4.67
N ALA A 128 1.53 -7.74 3.81
CA ALA A 128 0.54 -8.03 2.78
C ALA A 128 0.99 -9.19 1.89
N GLY A 129 2.27 -9.24 1.51
CA GLY A 129 2.72 -10.36 0.70
C GLY A 129 2.81 -11.70 1.43
N TRP A 130 2.91 -11.73 2.77
CA TRP A 130 2.81 -12.98 3.55
C TRP A 130 1.37 -13.48 3.61
N ILE A 131 0.41 -12.54 3.61
CA ILE A 131 -1.02 -12.83 3.57
C ILE A 131 -1.43 -13.31 2.17
N LEU A 132 -0.95 -12.65 1.11
CA LEU A 132 -1.47 -12.79 -0.25
C LEU A 132 -0.74 -13.81 -1.11
N TRP A 133 0.56 -14.01 -0.90
CA TRP A 133 1.39 -14.74 -1.84
C TRP A 133 1.97 -16.01 -1.21
N ASP A 134 1.95 -17.10 -1.98
CA ASP A 134 2.81 -18.23 -1.67
C ASP A 134 4.25 -17.79 -1.93
N VAL A 135 5.05 -17.72 -0.87
CA VAL A 135 6.48 -17.44 -0.98
C VAL A 135 7.17 -18.77 -1.25
N PRO A 136 7.61 -19.09 -2.49
CA PRO A 136 8.24 -20.37 -2.75
C PRO A 136 9.55 -20.46 -1.96
N ALA A 137 9.92 -21.68 -1.56
CA ALA A 137 11.26 -21.94 -1.06
C ALA A 137 12.31 -21.48 -2.10
N PHE A 138 13.26 -20.67 -1.64
CA PHE A 138 14.45 -20.16 -2.32
C PHE A 138 14.86 -20.89 -3.61
N ASN A 139 14.38 -20.39 -4.76
CA ASN A 139 15.20 -20.04 -5.92
C ASN A 139 14.35 -19.80 -7.17
N HIS A 140 14.48 -18.59 -7.71
CA HIS A 140 14.14 -18.16 -9.07
C HIS A 140 12.65 -18.07 -9.41
N LEU A 141 12.13 -16.85 -9.40
CA LEU A 141 11.09 -16.46 -10.35
C LEU A 141 11.51 -15.16 -11.05
N GLU A 142 12.14 -15.30 -12.21
CA GLU A 142 12.06 -14.31 -13.28
C GLU A 142 10.64 -14.45 -13.90
N ASN A 143 9.67 -13.91 -13.14
CA ASN A 143 8.20 -13.81 -13.32
C ASN A 143 7.52 -14.56 -14.50
N PRO A 144 6.66 -15.59 -14.24
CA PRO A 144 5.37 -15.62 -14.96
C PRO A 144 4.15 -16.31 -14.27
N LYS A 145 4.16 -16.67 -12.99
CA LYS A 145 2.92 -17.16 -12.31
C LYS A 145 2.87 -16.63 -10.87
N ARG A 146 2.00 -15.64 -10.64
CA ARG A 146 1.76 -15.13 -9.28
C ARG A 146 0.83 -16.09 -8.56
N TYR A 147 1.41 -17.00 -7.81
CA TYR A 147 0.65 -17.89 -6.96
C TYR A 147 0.18 -17.11 -5.75
N THR A 148 -1.08 -16.67 -5.82
CA THR A 148 -1.74 -16.25 -4.60
C THR A 148 -2.05 -17.49 -3.78
N ARG A 149 -1.83 -17.38 -2.47
CA ARG A 149 -2.22 -18.42 -1.51
C ARG A 149 -3.69 -18.30 -1.08
N LEU A 150 -4.40 -17.33 -1.67
CA LEU A 150 -5.84 -17.18 -1.47
C LEU A 150 -6.53 -18.36 -2.19
N PRO A 151 -7.50 -19.02 -1.55
CA PRO A 151 -8.26 -20.11 -2.14
C PRO A 151 -9.09 -19.60 -3.31
N ASP A 152 -9.63 -20.49 -4.15
CA ASP A 152 -10.53 -20.10 -5.23
C ASP A 152 -11.80 -19.43 -4.68
N HIS A 153 -12.15 -18.25 -5.19
CA HIS A 153 -13.31 -17.48 -4.74
C HIS A 153 -13.84 -16.54 -5.82
N ASP A 154 -15.15 -16.38 -5.87
CA ASP A 154 -15.80 -15.41 -6.78
C ASP A 154 -15.88 -14.03 -6.12
N THR A 155 -16.10 -13.97 -4.80
CA THR A 155 -16.28 -12.73 -4.04
C THR A 155 -15.19 -12.56 -3.00
N PHE A 156 -14.55 -11.39 -2.95
CA PHE A 156 -13.64 -11.00 -1.87
C PHE A 156 -14.20 -9.84 -1.07
N VAL A 157 -14.15 -9.94 0.26
CA VAL A 157 -14.63 -8.89 1.17
C VAL A 157 -13.54 -8.51 2.16
N GLU A 158 -13.07 -7.26 2.10
CA GLU A 158 -12.23 -6.66 3.14
C GLU A 158 -13.14 -6.00 4.18
N VAL A 159 -13.41 -6.72 5.28
CA VAL A 159 -14.46 -6.37 6.26
C VAL A 159 -14.09 -5.16 7.11
N PHE A 160 -12.81 -5.04 7.45
CA PHE A 160 -12.22 -3.93 8.22
C PHE A 160 -11.18 -3.24 7.32
N GLY A 161 -11.66 -2.32 6.50
CA GLY A 161 -10.97 -1.80 5.32
C GLY A 161 -9.70 -1.02 5.60
N GLY A 162 -9.73 -0.09 6.56
CA GLY A 162 -8.60 0.77 6.89
C GLY A 162 -7.96 1.40 5.65
N SER A 163 -6.68 1.10 5.40
CA SER A 163 -5.96 1.62 4.22
C SER A 163 -6.15 0.80 2.92
N ALA A 164 -7.13 -0.12 2.89
CA ALA A 164 -7.45 -1.02 1.77
C ALA A 164 -6.25 -1.82 1.25
N THR A 165 -5.31 -2.15 2.14
CA THR A 165 -4.00 -2.63 1.73
C THR A 165 -4.08 -4.01 1.09
N LEU A 166 -4.93 -4.91 1.57
CA LEU A 166 -4.99 -6.25 1.00
C LEU A 166 -5.71 -6.21 -0.35
N LEU A 167 -6.87 -5.56 -0.41
CA LEU A 167 -7.64 -5.38 -1.63
C LEU A 167 -6.83 -4.67 -2.74
N TYR A 168 -6.00 -3.68 -2.39
CA TYR A 168 -5.13 -3.03 -3.36
C TYR A 168 -4.09 -3.98 -4.00
N ASN A 169 -3.51 -4.86 -3.18
CA ASN A 169 -2.36 -5.68 -3.59
C ASN A 169 -2.74 -7.09 -4.08
N LYS A 170 -3.93 -7.59 -3.75
CA LYS A 170 -4.36 -8.93 -4.18
C LYS A 170 -4.67 -8.99 -5.68
N PRO A 171 -4.60 -10.18 -6.31
CA PRO A 171 -5.18 -10.40 -7.63
C PRO A 171 -6.69 -10.07 -7.65
N PRO A 172 -7.24 -9.63 -8.79
CA PRO A 172 -8.68 -9.34 -8.89
C PRO A 172 -9.54 -10.60 -8.67
N SER A 173 -10.68 -10.44 -8.00
CA SER A 173 -11.75 -11.47 -7.90
C SER A 173 -12.98 -11.04 -8.72
N GLY A 174 -13.96 -11.91 -8.94
CA GLY A 174 -15.20 -11.55 -9.67
C GLY A 174 -15.89 -10.32 -9.07
N THR A 175 -16.24 -10.41 -7.79
CA THR A 175 -16.81 -9.33 -6.99
C THR A 175 -15.82 -8.94 -5.88
N GLU A 176 -15.66 -7.65 -5.62
CA GLU A 176 -14.78 -7.15 -4.56
C GLU A 176 -15.50 -6.08 -3.75
N VAL A 177 -15.39 -6.20 -2.43
CA VAL A 177 -16.04 -5.31 -1.47
C VAL A 177 -14.99 -4.76 -0.51
N TYR A 178 -14.96 -3.44 -0.39
CA TYR A 178 -14.32 -2.71 0.70
C TYR A 178 -15.40 -2.31 1.70
N ASN A 179 -15.20 -2.59 2.98
CA ASN A 179 -16.05 -2.07 4.05
C ASN A 179 -15.21 -1.41 5.15
N ASP A 180 -15.68 -0.31 5.70
CA ASP A 180 -15.20 0.21 6.98
C ASP A 180 -16.34 0.86 7.75
N LEU A 181 -16.32 0.79 9.08
CA LEU A 181 -17.32 1.44 9.91
C LEU A 181 -17.16 2.97 9.91
N ASP A 182 -15.94 3.46 9.74
CA ASP A 182 -15.64 4.89 9.68
C ASP A 182 -16.03 5.47 8.31
N ASP A 183 -17.03 6.36 8.31
CA ASP A 183 -17.55 7.01 7.10
C ASP A 183 -16.47 7.81 6.36
N ASP A 184 -15.46 8.36 7.04
CA ASP A 184 -14.42 9.12 6.34
C ASP A 184 -13.56 8.24 5.44
N PHE A 185 -13.32 6.98 5.84
CA PHE A 185 -12.64 6.01 4.99
C PHE A 185 -13.50 5.62 3.79
N ALA A 186 -14.75 5.25 4.03
CA ALA A 186 -15.64 4.85 2.95
C ALA A 186 -15.94 6.01 1.98
N HIS A 187 -16.16 7.22 2.50
CA HIS A 187 -16.29 8.46 1.71
C HIS A 187 -15.05 8.72 0.86
N PHE A 188 -13.86 8.62 1.47
CA PHE A 188 -12.62 8.83 0.75
C PHE A 188 -12.44 7.84 -0.40
N PHE A 189 -12.63 6.54 -0.18
CA PHE A 189 -12.45 5.55 -1.25
C PHE A 189 -13.51 5.66 -2.34
N ARG A 190 -14.77 6.02 -2.01
CA ARG A 190 -15.80 6.33 -3.03
C ARG A 190 -15.37 7.51 -3.89
N THR A 191 -14.94 8.59 -3.24
CA THR A 191 -14.49 9.79 -3.95
C THR A 191 -13.21 9.53 -4.75
N LEU A 192 -12.27 8.70 -4.25
CA LEU A 192 -11.06 8.32 -4.98
C LEU A 192 -11.39 7.55 -6.26
N ARG A 193 -12.30 6.57 -6.16
CA ARG A 193 -12.78 5.81 -7.32
C ARG A 193 -13.35 6.74 -8.37
N ASP A 194 -14.16 7.72 -7.97
CA ASP A 194 -14.91 8.54 -8.92
C ASP A 194 -14.14 9.80 -9.37
N HIS A 195 -13.25 10.34 -8.54
CA HIS A 195 -12.63 11.66 -8.68
C HIS A 195 -11.15 11.74 -8.23
N GLY A 196 -10.41 10.63 -8.31
CA GLY A 196 -9.01 10.56 -7.85
C GLY A 196 -8.06 11.57 -8.49
N GLU A 197 -8.21 11.85 -9.78
CA GLU A 197 -7.46 12.90 -10.49
C GLU A 197 -7.77 14.30 -9.94
N GLU A 198 -9.04 14.60 -9.66
CA GLU A 198 -9.46 15.88 -9.09
C GLU A 198 -8.94 16.07 -7.67
N ILE A 199 -8.91 14.99 -6.86
CA ILE A 199 -8.27 15.00 -5.54
C ILE A 199 -6.78 15.33 -5.69
N ARG A 200 -6.07 14.64 -6.60
CA ARG A 200 -4.65 14.90 -6.86
C ARG A 200 -4.43 16.36 -7.25
N TYR A 201 -5.17 16.86 -8.24
CA TYR A 201 -5.05 18.22 -8.75
C TYR A 201 -5.34 19.27 -7.67
N TRP A 202 -6.37 19.04 -6.84
CA TRP A 202 -6.68 19.93 -5.73
C TRP A 202 -5.52 20.01 -4.73
N LEU A 203 -4.89 18.88 -4.43
CA LEU A 203 -3.72 18.76 -3.54
C LEU A 203 -2.42 19.31 -4.14
N GLU A 204 -2.29 19.41 -5.47
CA GLU A 204 -1.12 20.02 -6.11
C GLU A 204 -0.93 21.48 -5.70
N GLY A 205 -2.03 22.21 -5.53
CA GLY A 205 -2.04 23.60 -5.06
C GLY A 205 -1.85 23.76 -3.55
N LYS A 206 -1.61 22.67 -2.79
CA LYS A 206 -1.51 22.68 -1.33
C LYS A 206 -0.13 22.20 -0.88
N PRO A 207 0.74 23.11 -0.37
CA PRO A 207 2.04 22.70 0.14
C PRO A 207 1.90 21.85 1.40
N TYR A 208 2.82 20.92 1.59
CA TYR A 208 2.93 20.16 2.84
C TYR A 208 3.55 21.02 3.94
N GLU A 209 2.71 21.74 4.68
CA GLU A 209 3.10 22.76 5.64
C GLU A 209 2.37 22.64 6.98
N ARG A 210 3.03 23.15 8.04
CA ARG A 210 2.52 23.07 9.41
C ARG A 210 1.27 23.89 9.61
N GLU A 211 1.24 25.13 9.14
CA GLU A 211 0.12 26.04 9.38
C GLU A 211 -1.17 25.50 8.74
N LEU A 212 -1.07 24.96 7.53
CA LEU A 212 -2.18 24.30 6.85
C LEU A 212 -2.64 23.02 7.57
N TYR A 213 -1.69 22.22 8.05
CA TYR A 213 -2.03 21.06 8.87
C TYR A 213 -2.74 21.45 10.16
N ASP A 214 -2.18 22.39 10.93
CA ASP A 214 -2.76 22.83 12.19
C ASP A 214 -4.19 23.38 11.94
N GLU A 215 -4.39 24.16 10.87
CA GLU A 215 -5.72 24.65 10.47
C GLU A 215 -6.72 23.51 10.18
N TRP A 216 -6.31 22.51 9.40
CA TRP A 216 -7.20 21.41 9.02
C TRP A 216 -7.39 20.39 10.13
N GLU A 217 -6.37 20.11 10.94
CA GLU A 217 -6.48 19.27 12.14
C GLU A 217 -7.47 19.88 13.13
N ASP A 218 -7.32 21.17 13.45
CA ASP A 218 -8.23 21.87 14.37
C ASP A 218 -9.66 21.81 13.84
N LYS A 219 -9.87 22.09 12.55
CA LYS A 219 -11.21 22.00 11.93
C LYS A 219 -11.75 20.58 11.89
N TRP A 220 -10.90 19.58 11.67
CA TRP A 220 -11.33 18.20 11.56
C TRP A 220 -11.74 17.67 12.93
N TYR A 221 -10.88 17.83 13.94
CA TYR A 221 -10.99 17.10 15.20
C TYR A 221 -11.49 17.87 16.41
N ASP A 222 -11.66 19.20 16.34
CA ASP A 222 -12.25 19.95 17.46
C ASP A 222 -13.66 19.43 17.79
N ASP A 223 -14.07 19.54 19.05
CA ASP A 223 -15.39 19.10 19.53
C ASP A 223 -16.53 19.85 18.81
N THR A 224 -16.22 21.02 18.23
CA THR A 224 -17.11 21.80 17.35
C THR A 224 -16.75 21.74 15.86
N GLY A 225 -15.74 20.93 15.52
CA GLY A 225 -15.23 20.73 14.18
C GLY A 225 -16.03 19.74 13.33
N TRP A 226 -15.56 19.53 12.12
CA TRP A 226 -16.17 18.74 11.06
C TRP A 226 -16.42 17.28 11.44
N TYR A 227 -15.58 16.69 12.30
CA TYR A 227 -15.78 15.30 12.69
C TYR A 227 -17.11 15.10 13.44
N ASN A 228 -17.54 16.10 14.22
CA ASN A 228 -18.73 16.02 15.09
C ASN A 228 -19.88 16.97 14.67
N SER A 229 -19.77 17.66 13.53
CA SER A 229 -20.78 18.63 13.08
C SER A 229 -21.22 18.40 11.64
N GLU A 230 -22.38 18.95 11.27
CA GLU A 230 -22.88 18.98 9.88
C GLU A 230 -22.05 19.93 8.99
N ASP A 231 -21.09 20.67 9.54
CA ASP A 231 -20.30 21.67 8.81
C ASP A 231 -19.16 21.06 7.97
N ARG A 232 -19.15 19.74 7.76
CA ARG A 232 -18.17 19.05 6.90
C ARG A 232 -18.11 19.71 5.51
N PRO A 233 -16.96 19.71 4.82
CA PRO A 233 -16.91 20.23 3.47
C PRO A 233 -17.92 19.49 2.58
N GLU A 234 -18.91 20.22 2.05
CA GLU A 234 -19.93 19.67 1.14
C GLU A 234 -19.35 19.18 -0.19
N ASP A 235 -18.18 19.69 -0.56
CA ASP A 235 -17.44 19.29 -1.74
C ASP A 235 -16.66 17.99 -1.45
N ASP A 236 -17.07 16.89 -2.07
CA ASP A 236 -16.51 15.56 -1.85
C ASP A 236 -15.01 15.50 -2.15
N VAL A 237 -14.57 16.11 -3.26
CA VAL A 237 -13.15 16.15 -3.66
C VAL A 237 -12.32 16.84 -2.59
N LYS A 238 -12.79 17.99 -2.10
CA LYS A 238 -12.14 18.74 -1.03
C LYS A 238 -12.11 17.94 0.28
N ARG A 239 -13.23 17.32 0.67
CA ARG A 239 -13.30 16.50 1.90
C ARG A 239 -12.30 15.34 1.85
N ALA A 240 -12.31 14.59 0.75
CA ALA A 240 -11.41 13.46 0.52
C ALA A 240 -9.94 13.91 0.47
N ALA A 241 -9.65 15.03 -0.19
CA ALA A 241 -8.30 15.60 -0.24
C ALA A 241 -7.76 16.00 1.14
N ILE A 242 -8.58 16.66 1.96
CA ILE A 242 -8.19 17.04 3.33
C ILE A 242 -7.97 15.80 4.18
N PHE A 243 -8.88 14.82 4.12
CA PHE A 243 -8.73 13.54 4.82
C PHE A 243 -7.40 12.85 4.46
N PHE A 244 -7.11 12.72 3.16
CA PHE A 244 -5.86 12.16 2.67
C PHE A 244 -4.63 12.92 3.18
N TYR A 245 -4.65 14.25 3.11
CA TYR A 245 -3.56 15.10 3.58
C TYR A 245 -3.26 14.86 5.07
N LEU A 246 -4.30 14.79 5.90
CA LEU A 246 -4.19 14.62 7.34
C LEU A 246 -3.56 13.27 7.76
N ARG A 247 -3.64 12.22 6.94
CA ARG A 247 -3.05 10.90 7.26
C ARG A 247 -1.52 10.93 7.42
N PHE A 248 -0.83 11.77 6.66
CA PHE A 248 0.63 11.78 6.66
C PHE A 248 1.22 12.47 7.89
N PRO A 249 0.76 13.66 8.31
CA PRO A 249 1.24 14.29 9.53
C PRO A 249 0.93 13.48 10.79
N GLU A 250 -0.20 12.77 10.80
CA GLU A 250 -0.79 12.16 11.99
C GLU A 250 -0.20 10.81 12.39
N PHE A 251 0.52 10.11 11.51
CA PHE A 251 0.99 8.74 11.80
C PHE A 251 1.89 8.64 13.06
N ILE A 252 1.27 8.27 14.20
CA ILE A 252 1.74 7.77 15.52
C ILE A 252 0.79 8.30 16.63
N PRO A 253 0.39 7.48 17.63
CA PRO A 253 -0.67 7.77 18.61
C PRO A 253 -0.58 9.10 19.35
N LYS A 254 -1.76 9.63 19.71
CA LYS A 254 -2.02 10.89 20.45
C LYS A 254 -1.09 11.14 21.65
N ASN A 255 -0.52 10.08 22.26
CA ASN A 255 0.33 10.16 23.46
C ASN A 255 1.81 10.54 23.20
N GLU A 256 2.28 10.62 21.94
CA GLU A 256 3.65 11.04 21.62
C GLU A 256 3.74 12.37 20.84
N GLY A 257 2.61 13.08 20.71
CA GLY A 257 2.46 14.33 19.97
C GLY A 257 1.99 14.11 18.52
N ALA A 258 0.95 14.83 18.12
CA ALA A 258 0.40 14.81 16.77
C ALA A 258 1.16 15.76 15.82
N GLY A 259 1.08 15.47 14.52
CA GLY A 259 1.56 16.35 13.45
C GLY A 259 3.04 16.77 13.52
N PHE A 260 3.29 18.06 13.34
CA PHE A 260 4.63 18.63 13.24
C PHE A 260 5.33 18.86 14.59
N ARG A 261 4.68 18.50 15.71
CA ARG A 261 5.24 18.61 17.08
C ARG A 261 6.15 17.43 17.44
N LYS A 262 6.33 16.46 16.52
CA LYS A 262 7.11 15.23 16.71
C LYS A 262 8.63 15.47 16.90
N PRO A 263 9.31 14.62 17.70
CA PRO A 263 10.77 14.60 17.84
C PRO A 263 11.50 14.41 16.50
N ARG A 264 12.74 14.88 16.40
CA ARG A 264 13.52 15.07 15.15
C ARG A 264 13.88 13.78 14.36
N GLY A 265 13.28 12.63 14.67
CA GLY A 265 13.42 11.35 13.96
C GLY A 265 12.10 10.65 13.59
N ASN A 266 10.97 11.14 14.12
CA ASN A 266 9.62 10.59 13.87
C ASN A 266 8.74 11.59 13.10
N ARG A 267 9.35 12.59 12.47
CA ARG A 267 8.59 13.57 11.70
C ARG A 267 8.07 12.92 10.41
N PRO A 268 6.86 13.27 9.99
CA PRO A 268 6.32 12.85 8.70
C PRO A 268 7.31 13.18 7.58
N ASN A 269 7.56 12.23 6.69
CA ASN A 269 8.39 12.47 5.51
C ASN A 269 7.53 13.19 4.47
N PRO A 270 7.79 14.48 4.14
CA PRO A 270 7.00 15.16 3.12
C PRO A 270 7.07 14.46 1.76
N GLY A 271 8.20 13.81 1.45
CA GLY A 271 8.39 13.07 0.20
C GLY A 271 7.36 11.94 0.02
N GLU A 272 6.99 11.25 1.10
CA GLU A 272 6.01 10.17 1.09
C GLU A 272 4.60 10.70 0.78
N TYR A 273 4.21 11.85 1.37
CA TYR A 273 2.96 12.52 1.01
C TYR A 273 2.89 12.84 -0.48
N TYR A 274 3.95 13.44 -1.02
CA TYR A 274 3.95 13.83 -2.44
C TYR A 274 3.98 12.62 -3.37
N GLU A 275 4.75 11.58 -3.04
CA GLU A 275 4.79 10.32 -3.78
C GLU A 275 3.41 9.67 -3.84
N LYS A 276 2.73 9.53 -2.69
CA LYS A 276 1.39 8.93 -2.62
C LYS A 276 0.31 9.79 -3.27
N ARG A 277 0.38 11.11 -3.12
CA ARG A 277 -0.50 12.06 -3.83
C ARG A 277 -0.38 11.88 -5.33
N ASP A 278 0.84 11.85 -5.85
CA ASP A 278 1.10 11.77 -7.29
C ASP A 278 0.63 10.41 -7.86
N ARG A 279 0.52 9.37 -7.00
CA ARG A 279 0.02 8.03 -7.34
C ARG A 279 -1.49 7.84 -7.18
N LEU A 280 -2.26 8.83 -6.73
CA LEU A 280 -3.73 8.67 -6.52
C LEU A 280 -4.46 8.12 -7.75
N GLU A 281 -4.03 8.51 -8.95
CA GLU A 281 -4.56 7.98 -10.22
C GLU A 281 -4.41 6.46 -10.33
N MET A 282 -3.27 5.90 -9.92
CA MET A 282 -3.03 4.45 -9.93
C MET A 282 -3.97 3.71 -8.96
N PHE A 283 -4.24 4.30 -7.79
CA PHE A 283 -5.21 3.73 -6.85
C PHE A 283 -6.64 3.86 -7.37
N GLN A 284 -6.99 4.99 -7.98
CA GLN A 284 -8.27 5.17 -8.65
C GLN A 284 -8.50 4.09 -9.73
N ARG A 285 -7.51 3.82 -10.58
CA ARG A 285 -7.58 2.77 -11.60
C ARG A 285 -7.85 1.39 -10.98
N ARG A 286 -7.22 1.05 -9.86
CA ARG A 286 -7.51 -0.19 -9.10
C ARG A 286 -8.97 -0.27 -8.65
N PHE A 287 -9.51 0.82 -8.11
CA PHE A 287 -10.88 0.86 -7.56
C PHE A 287 -11.97 0.92 -8.63
N ARG A 288 -11.69 1.58 -9.76
CA ARG A 288 -12.52 1.51 -10.97
C ARG A 288 -12.41 0.20 -11.73
N ARG A 289 -11.42 -0.60 -11.35
CA ARG A 289 -11.07 -1.86 -12.00
C ARG A 289 -10.72 -1.69 -13.49
N ASP A 290 -9.92 -0.66 -13.77
CA ASP A 290 -9.37 -0.36 -15.10
C ASP A 290 -8.61 -1.57 -15.66
N PRO A 291 -9.00 -2.09 -16.84
CA PRO A 291 -8.30 -3.21 -17.49
C PRO A 291 -6.80 -2.97 -17.66
N GLU A 292 -6.38 -1.77 -18.07
CA GLU A 292 -4.96 -1.44 -18.30
C GLU A 292 -4.15 -1.58 -17.01
N TYR A 293 -4.74 -1.22 -15.88
CA TYR A 293 -4.10 -1.38 -14.57
C TYR A 293 -3.87 -2.86 -14.24
N PHE A 294 -4.83 -3.74 -14.51
CA PHE A 294 -4.67 -5.16 -14.18
C PHE A 294 -3.76 -5.90 -15.15
N GLU A 295 -3.86 -5.60 -16.45
CA GLU A 295 -2.99 -6.20 -17.47
C GLU A 295 -1.53 -5.82 -17.19
N SER A 296 -1.24 -4.54 -16.93
CA SER A 296 0.12 -4.09 -16.59
C SER A 296 0.60 -4.59 -15.23
N ARG A 297 -0.26 -4.52 -14.20
CA ARG A 297 0.17 -4.84 -12.84
C ARG A 297 0.19 -6.32 -12.57
N PHE A 298 -0.70 -7.15 -13.13
CA PHE A 298 -0.86 -8.56 -12.76
C PHE A 298 -0.56 -9.55 -13.89
N ASP A 299 -0.25 -9.09 -15.11
CA ASP A 299 -0.16 -9.95 -16.30
C ASP A 299 -1.41 -10.84 -16.43
N TYR A 300 -2.56 -10.25 -16.12
CA TYR A 300 -3.85 -10.92 -16.00
C TYR A 300 -4.75 -10.38 -17.11
N PRO A 301 -5.18 -11.19 -18.09
CA PRO A 301 -6.17 -10.75 -19.07
C PRO A 301 -7.45 -10.43 -18.30
N PHE A 302 -7.84 -9.15 -18.27
CA PHE A 302 -8.97 -8.71 -17.47
C PHE A 302 -10.23 -9.49 -17.88
N SER A 303 -10.78 -10.26 -16.94
CA SER A 303 -11.97 -11.06 -17.19
C SER A 303 -13.20 -10.17 -17.20
N PRO A 304 -14.01 -10.18 -18.28
CA PRO A 304 -15.25 -9.41 -18.35
C PRO A 304 -16.32 -9.89 -17.36
N ASN A 305 -16.09 -10.98 -16.63
CA ASN A 305 -16.99 -11.50 -15.59
C ASN A 305 -16.78 -10.85 -14.21
N THR A 306 -16.12 -9.70 -14.15
CA THR A 306 -16.01 -8.94 -12.91
C THR A 306 -17.16 -7.93 -12.84
N ASP A 307 -17.75 -7.73 -11.66
CA ASP A 307 -18.97 -6.93 -11.45
C ASP A 307 -18.83 -5.42 -11.72
N GLY A 308 -17.76 -4.99 -12.41
CA GLY A 308 -17.42 -3.59 -12.66
C GLY A 308 -16.41 -3.09 -11.64
N GLU A 309 -16.77 -2.06 -10.87
CA GLU A 309 -15.92 -1.40 -9.88
C GLU A 309 -15.92 -2.12 -8.51
N ILE A 310 -15.02 -1.72 -7.62
CA ILE A 310 -15.04 -2.19 -6.22
C ILE A 310 -16.27 -1.59 -5.52
N LYS A 311 -17.05 -2.44 -4.85
CA LYS A 311 -18.18 -2.02 -4.00
C LYS A 311 -17.63 -1.44 -2.69
N ILE A 312 -18.14 -0.28 -2.29
CA ILE A 312 -17.64 0.45 -1.13
C ILE A 312 -18.77 0.64 -0.13
N GLU A 313 -18.73 -0.18 0.91
CA GLU A 313 -19.68 -0.19 2.01
C GLU A 313 -19.20 0.68 3.18
N ASN A 314 -20.17 1.20 3.92
CA ASN A 314 -19.94 1.80 5.24
C ASN A 314 -20.96 1.21 6.21
N SER A 315 -20.66 0.03 6.71
CA SER A 315 -21.60 -0.75 7.53
C SER A 315 -20.89 -1.48 8.65
N ASP A 316 -21.67 -1.82 9.68
CA ASP A 316 -21.18 -2.68 10.74
C ASP A 316 -20.78 -4.03 10.14
N TYR A 317 -19.69 -4.61 10.65
CA TYR A 317 -19.16 -5.87 10.13
C TYR A 317 -20.22 -6.98 10.14
N ARG A 318 -21.19 -6.95 11.06
CA ARG A 318 -22.26 -7.94 11.15
C ARG A 318 -23.12 -7.94 9.90
N ASP A 319 -23.51 -6.76 9.43
CA ASP A 319 -24.35 -6.61 8.25
C ASP A 319 -23.57 -7.01 6.98
N VAL A 320 -22.27 -6.68 6.92
CA VAL A 320 -21.39 -7.04 5.81
C VAL A 320 -21.17 -8.55 5.72
N LEU A 321 -20.95 -9.21 6.87
CA LEU A 321 -20.87 -10.67 6.91
C LEU A 321 -22.20 -11.30 6.44
N ASP A 322 -23.33 -10.83 6.95
CA ASP A 322 -24.65 -11.40 6.62
C ASP A 322 -25.04 -11.19 5.14
N GLU A 323 -24.65 -10.07 4.53
CA GLU A 323 -24.97 -9.74 3.13
C GLU A 323 -24.14 -10.53 2.12
N TYR A 324 -22.85 -10.74 2.41
CA TYR A 324 -21.91 -11.31 1.45
C TYR A 324 -21.56 -12.78 1.70
N ASP A 325 -22.07 -13.42 2.76
CA ASP A 325 -21.75 -14.81 3.06
C ASP A 325 -22.28 -15.77 1.98
N SER A 326 -21.36 -16.57 1.45
CA SER A 326 -21.64 -17.63 0.48
C SER A 326 -20.46 -18.60 0.42
N GLU A 327 -20.70 -19.82 -0.04
CA GLU A 327 -19.65 -20.83 -0.25
C GLU A 327 -18.50 -20.37 -1.19
N LYS A 328 -18.69 -19.26 -1.91
CA LYS A 328 -17.69 -18.69 -2.84
C LYS A 328 -17.14 -17.32 -2.40
N THR A 329 -17.40 -16.94 -1.16
CA THR A 329 -16.89 -15.69 -0.58
C THR A 329 -15.64 -15.96 0.24
N LEU A 330 -14.61 -15.16 0.01
CA LEU A 330 -13.43 -15.07 0.85
C LEU A 330 -13.44 -13.76 1.64
N PHE A 331 -13.50 -13.86 2.96
CA PHE A 331 -13.43 -12.72 3.87
C PHE A 331 -12.01 -12.51 4.37
N TYR A 332 -11.50 -11.28 4.29
CA TYR A 332 -10.34 -10.85 5.05
C TYR A 332 -10.79 -9.97 6.22
N LEU A 333 -10.41 -10.36 7.43
CA LEU A 333 -10.78 -9.68 8.66
C LEU A 333 -9.54 -9.22 9.42
N ASP A 334 -9.47 -7.91 9.67
CA ASP A 334 -8.45 -7.26 10.46
C ASP A 334 -9.09 -6.36 11.52
N PRO A 335 -9.80 -6.95 12.51
CA PRO A 335 -10.52 -6.18 13.51
C PRO A 335 -9.55 -5.39 14.40
N PRO A 336 -10.03 -4.39 15.16
CA PRO A 336 -9.28 -3.85 16.29
C PRO A 336 -8.83 -5.00 17.19
N TYR A 337 -7.51 -5.14 17.44
CA TYR A 337 -7.00 -6.26 18.24
C TYR A 337 -7.39 -6.13 19.71
N VAL A 338 -7.42 -7.28 20.41
CA VAL A 338 -7.60 -7.33 21.86
C VAL A 338 -6.56 -6.44 22.54
N ASP A 339 -6.98 -5.63 23.51
CA ASP A 339 -6.17 -4.62 24.21
C ASP A 339 -5.61 -3.49 23.32
N LYS A 340 -6.15 -3.34 22.10
CA LYS A 340 -5.82 -2.30 21.11
C LYS A 340 -7.07 -1.61 20.56
N GLU A 341 -8.25 -1.92 21.07
CA GLU A 341 -9.55 -1.39 20.64
C GLU A 341 -9.63 0.12 20.85
N GLY A 342 -8.96 0.63 21.88
CA GLY A 342 -8.89 2.07 22.20
C GLY A 342 -8.21 2.93 21.12
N TYR A 343 -7.59 2.33 20.09
CA TYR A 343 -7.07 3.08 18.94
C TYR A 343 -8.15 3.45 17.92
N TYR A 344 -9.32 2.78 17.94
CA TYR A 344 -10.32 2.89 16.88
C TYR A 344 -11.69 3.41 17.36
N ASP A 345 -12.13 3.10 18.60
CA ASP A 345 -13.50 3.42 19.05
C ASP A 345 -13.56 4.12 20.43
N GLU A 346 -12.59 4.98 20.73
CA GLU A 346 -12.57 5.80 21.97
C GLU A 346 -12.80 5.04 23.29
N GLY A 347 -12.66 3.70 23.30
CA GLY A 347 -12.88 2.85 24.46
C GLY A 347 -14.29 2.26 24.64
N LYS A 348 -15.16 2.25 23.63
CA LYS A 348 -16.48 1.56 23.72
C LYS A 348 -16.39 0.03 23.66
N GLY A 349 -15.22 -0.51 23.33
CA GLY A 349 -14.91 -1.95 23.36
C GLY A 349 -15.43 -2.69 22.12
N PHE A 350 -14.57 -3.49 21.51
CA PHE A 350 -14.94 -4.35 20.40
C PHE A 350 -15.35 -5.74 20.93
N ASP A 351 -16.51 -6.25 20.51
CA ASP A 351 -17.00 -7.56 20.95
C ASP A 351 -16.36 -8.68 20.12
N HIS A 352 -15.24 -9.18 20.64
CA HIS A 352 -14.49 -10.27 20.02
C HIS A 352 -15.26 -11.60 20.03
N ASP A 353 -16.02 -11.90 21.08
CA ASP A 353 -16.74 -13.17 21.21
C ASP A 353 -17.84 -13.28 20.15
N GLU A 354 -18.57 -12.19 19.90
CA GLU A 354 -19.56 -12.15 18.83
C GLU A 354 -18.91 -12.21 17.43
N LEU A 355 -17.76 -11.55 17.22
CA LEU A 355 -17.02 -11.66 15.96
C LEU A 355 -16.63 -13.12 15.70
N ILE A 356 -15.99 -13.79 16.66
CA ILE A 356 -15.55 -15.19 16.47
C ILE A 356 -16.77 -16.10 16.25
N LYS A 357 -17.85 -15.91 17.00
CA LYS A 357 -19.07 -16.69 16.82
C LYS A 357 -19.67 -16.54 15.41
N ARG A 358 -19.62 -15.35 14.82
CA ARG A 358 -20.09 -15.12 13.44
C ARG A 358 -19.13 -15.69 12.41
N VAL A 359 -17.85 -15.36 12.51
CA VAL A 359 -16.81 -15.80 11.56
C VAL A 359 -16.71 -17.32 11.49
N THR A 360 -16.85 -18.02 12.62
CA THR A 360 -16.82 -19.49 12.66
C THR A 360 -18.12 -20.16 12.17
N ALA A 361 -19.16 -19.38 11.90
CA ALA A 361 -20.45 -19.84 11.38
C ALA A 361 -20.68 -19.49 9.90
N LEU A 362 -19.71 -18.82 9.24
CA LEU A 362 -19.79 -18.48 7.83
C LEU A 362 -19.78 -19.73 6.95
N ASP A 363 -20.55 -19.68 5.85
CA ASP A 363 -20.44 -20.64 4.74
C ASP A 363 -19.20 -20.36 3.90
N GLY A 364 -18.79 -19.09 3.79
CA GLY A 364 -17.59 -18.64 3.11
C GLY A 364 -16.30 -18.88 3.88
N GLU A 365 -15.19 -18.77 3.17
CA GLU A 365 -13.86 -18.91 3.73
C GLU A 365 -13.35 -17.59 4.32
N PHE A 366 -12.42 -17.66 5.29
CA PHE A 366 -11.87 -16.47 5.92
C PHE A 366 -10.36 -16.57 6.18
N ILE A 367 -9.76 -15.38 6.19
CA ILE A 367 -8.45 -15.09 6.75
C ILE A 367 -8.66 -14.04 7.85
N LEU A 368 -8.30 -14.37 9.09
CA LEU A 368 -8.50 -13.52 10.26
C LEU A 368 -7.16 -13.18 10.90
N SER A 369 -6.88 -11.88 11.06
CA SER A 369 -5.64 -11.37 11.63
C SER A 369 -5.80 -10.96 13.09
N TYR A 370 -4.83 -11.33 13.92
CA TYR A 370 -4.73 -10.92 15.33
C TYR A 370 -3.29 -10.77 15.78
N GLY A 371 -3.08 -9.95 16.82
CA GLY A 371 -1.80 -9.82 17.49
C GLY A 371 -1.48 -10.98 18.46
N GLU A 372 -0.74 -10.65 19.51
CA GLU A 372 -0.29 -11.61 20.52
C GLU A 372 -1.43 -12.11 21.43
N VAL A 373 -2.35 -11.21 21.79
CA VAL A 373 -3.52 -11.52 22.61
C VAL A 373 -4.66 -11.96 21.69
N LEU A 374 -5.21 -13.13 21.98
CA LEU A 374 -6.18 -13.81 21.11
C LEU A 374 -7.53 -13.96 21.81
N PRO A 375 -8.64 -13.87 21.07
CA PRO A 375 -9.92 -14.33 21.55
C PRO A 375 -9.98 -15.86 21.61
N ASP A 376 -10.92 -16.39 22.40
CA ASP A 376 -11.21 -17.82 22.46
C ASP A 376 -11.88 -18.32 21.17
N GLY A 377 -11.85 -19.63 20.91
CA GLY A 377 -12.60 -20.27 19.81
C GLY A 377 -11.82 -20.50 18.51
N LEU A 378 -10.62 -19.92 18.35
CA LEU A 378 -9.81 -20.09 17.13
C LEU A 378 -8.81 -21.26 17.15
N GLY A 379 -8.68 -21.97 18.28
CA GLY A 379 -7.59 -22.93 18.50
C GLY A 379 -7.53 -24.13 17.56
N ASN A 380 -8.61 -24.44 16.85
CA ASN A 380 -8.68 -25.58 15.90
C ASN A 380 -8.38 -25.19 14.44
N TYR A 381 -8.27 -23.90 14.14
CA TYR A 381 -7.99 -23.42 12.80
C TYR A 381 -6.49 -23.48 12.49
N ARG A 382 -6.17 -23.59 11.19
CA ARG A 382 -4.80 -23.39 10.71
C ARG A 382 -4.34 -22.00 11.14
N GLN A 383 -3.16 -21.92 11.74
CA GLN A 383 -2.59 -20.66 12.19
C GLN A 383 -1.15 -20.52 11.72
N GLU A 384 -0.79 -19.31 11.34
CA GLU A 384 0.59 -18.94 11.02
C GLU A 384 0.99 -17.71 11.80
N ILE A 385 2.26 -17.67 12.21
CA ILE A 385 2.79 -16.61 13.07
C ILE A 385 3.98 -15.98 12.37
N LEU A 386 3.94 -14.66 12.26
CA LEU A 386 5.04 -13.85 11.78
C LEU A 386 5.57 -12.96 12.92
N GLU A 387 6.85 -13.07 13.21
CA GLU A 387 7.54 -12.08 14.05
C GLU A 387 7.89 -10.86 13.19
N HIS A 388 7.38 -9.67 13.54
CA HIS A 388 7.60 -8.51 12.68
C HIS A 388 9.11 -8.18 12.54
N PRO A 389 9.61 -8.01 11.31
CA PRO A 389 11.04 -7.76 11.07
C PRO A 389 11.52 -6.38 11.54
N THR A 390 10.64 -5.46 11.98
CA THR A 390 11.01 -4.04 12.25
C THR A 390 10.84 -3.55 13.69
N SER A 391 11.91 -2.90 14.18
CA SER A 391 12.16 -1.99 15.34
C SER A 391 11.59 -2.25 16.73
N ASN A 392 10.47 -2.94 16.93
CA ASN A 392 9.98 -3.31 18.26
C ASN A 392 10.09 -4.83 18.41
N LYS A 393 11.19 -5.28 19.02
CA LYS A 393 11.39 -6.71 19.36
C LYS A 393 10.12 -7.24 20.05
N GLY A 394 9.53 -8.30 19.51
CA GLY A 394 8.46 -9.06 20.17
C GLY A 394 7.03 -8.84 19.68
N ARG A 395 6.76 -7.97 18.69
CA ARG A 395 5.41 -7.90 18.10
C ARG A 395 5.21 -9.05 17.11
N THR A 396 4.24 -9.91 17.38
CA THR A 396 3.81 -10.99 16.51
C THR A 396 2.53 -10.60 15.79
N GLU A 397 2.40 -11.08 14.56
CA GLU A 397 1.14 -11.16 13.83
C GLU A 397 0.75 -12.62 13.70
N ARG A 398 -0.52 -12.94 13.89
CA ARG A 398 -1.08 -14.28 13.72
C ARG A 398 -2.23 -14.24 12.73
N LEU A 399 -2.16 -15.10 11.72
CA LEU A 399 -3.24 -15.32 10.77
C LEU A 399 -3.92 -16.65 11.10
N PHE A 400 -5.25 -16.65 11.03
CA PHE A 400 -6.09 -17.84 11.10
C PHE A 400 -6.78 -18.05 9.76
N PHE A 401 -6.79 -19.30 9.29
CA PHE A 401 -7.36 -19.68 8.01
C PHE A 401 -8.45 -20.72 8.22
N SER A 402 -9.61 -20.52 7.57
CA SER A 402 -10.70 -21.51 7.55
C SER A 402 -10.43 -22.69 6.59
N PHE A 403 -9.50 -22.50 5.68
CA PHE A 403 -9.15 -23.43 4.62
C PHE A 403 -7.80 -24.11 4.87
N PRO A 404 -7.60 -25.34 4.37
CA PRO A 404 -6.35 -26.07 4.53
C PRO A 404 -5.19 -25.40 3.77
N GLU A 405 -3.97 -25.88 4.00
CA GLU A 405 -2.86 -25.59 3.10
C GLU A 405 -3.09 -26.33 1.79
N GLU A 406 -3.27 -25.59 0.69
CA GLU A 406 -3.43 -26.21 -0.63
C GLU A 406 -2.18 -27.05 -0.94
N GLN A 407 -2.41 -28.32 -1.28
CA GLN A 407 -1.38 -29.15 -1.91
C GLN A 407 -1.32 -28.78 -3.38
N GLU A 408 -0.23 -28.12 -3.82
CA GLU A 408 0.13 -27.86 -5.23
C GLU A 408 -1.10 -27.64 -6.14
N GLY A 409 -1.91 -26.64 -5.79
CA GLY A 409 -3.11 -26.25 -6.53
C GLY A 409 -3.12 -24.77 -6.84
N GLY A 410 -1.94 -24.13 -6.91
CA GLY A 410 -1.83 -22.68 -7.08
C GLY A 410 -2.70 -22.19 -8.23
N PHE A 411 -3.51 -21.17 -7.96
CA PHE A 411 -4.23 -20.44 -8.98
C PHE A 411 -3.22 -19.92 -10.00
N GLU A 412 -3.11 -20.59 -11.14
CA GLU A 412 -2.33 -20.08 -12.26
C GLU A 412 -3.11 -18.92 -12.85
N ILE A 413 -2.57 -17.71 -12.76
CA ILE A 413 -3.02 -16.61 -13.61
C ILE A 413 -2.90 -17.11 -15.07
N PRO A 414 -4.00 -17.24 -15.82
CA PRO A 414 -3.94 -17.76 -17.17
C PRO A 414 -3.15 -16.78 -18.05
N THR A 415 -1.94 -17.17 -18.46
CA THR A 415 -1.17 -16.41 -19.46
C THR A 415 -1.63 -16.84 -20.85
N THR A 416 -1.95 -15.87 -21.72
CA THR A 416 -2.32 -16.13 -23.11
C THR A 416 -1.08 -16.41 -23.95
N ALA A 417 -0.47 -17.59 -23.78
CA ALA A 417 0.34 -18.21 -24.83
C ALA A 417 -0.56 -19.15 -25.66
N GLY A 418 -1.54 -18.56 -26.35
CA GLY A 418 -2.28 -19.19 -27.45
C GLY A 418 -2.36 -18.16 -28.58
N PRO A 419 -2.00 -18.52 -29.83
CA PRO A 419 -1.82 -17.54 -30.90
C PRO A 419 -3.10 -16.75 -31.15
N ALA A 420 -2.94 -15.43 -31.28
CA ALA A 420 -3.95 -14.44 -31.57
C ALA A 420 -4.51 -14.52 -33.01
N ASP A 421 -4.83 -15.74 -33.46
CA ASP A 421 -5.49 -15.99 -34.73
C ASP A 421 -6.80 -16.75 -34.46
N GLU A 422 -7.86 -16.00 -34.21
CA GLU A 422 -9.29 -16.29 -34.46
C GLU A 422 -10.18 -15.54 -33.45
N TRP A 423 -10.29 -14.21 -33.59
CA TRP A 423 -11.50 -13.43 -33.26
C TRP A 423 -11.62 -12.22 -34.20
#